data_AF-A0A851LZJ0-F1
#
_entry.id   AF-A0A851LZJ0-F1
#
_cell.length_a   1.000
_cell.length_b   1.000
_cell.length_c   1.000
_cell.angle_alpha   90.00
_cell.angle_beta   90.00
_cell.angle_gamma   90.00
#
_symmetry.space_group_name_H-M   'P 1'
#
loop_
_entity.id
_entity.type
_entity.pdbx_description
1 polymer ?
#
loop_
_entity_poly.entity_id
_entity_poly.type
_entity_poly.pdbx_seq_one_letter_code
_entity_poly.pdbx_strand_id
1 'polypeptide(L)'
;TPFDRNYGTKLGVKAVLWMSEKLQEVYRKGRVFANSGDSACVIGLRKKVVAFSPVTELKKVTDFEHRLPQEQWWLNLRLMLKMLANYQISLTEYISGTMEHVTRRTLSIEKGF
;
A
#
# COMPACT_ATOMS: atom_id res chain seq x y z
N THR A 1 12.97 -14.40 -1.62
CA THR A 1 12.21 -15.56 -1.08
C THR A 1 11.36 -16.20 -2.18
N PRO A 2 10.77 -17.40 -2.00
CA PRO A 2 9.75 -17.93 -2.94
C PRO A 2 8.57 -16.96 -3.14
N PHE A 3 8.19 -16.22 -2.10
CA PHE A 3 7.17 -15.17 -2.16
C PHE A 3 7.55 -14.08 -3.18
N ASP A 4 8.77 -13.53 -3.10
CA ASP A 4 9.21 -12.47 -4.01
C ASP A 4 9.27 -12.93 -5.46
N ARG A 5 9.66 -14.19 -5.70
CA ARG A 5 9.71 -14.77 -7.06
C ARG A 5 8.32 -14.89 -7.67
N ASN A 6 7.37 -15.47 -6.93
CA ASN A 6 5.99 -15.61 -7.38
C ASN A 6 5.34 -14.23 -7.59
N TYR A 7 5.60 -13.30 -6.66
CA TYR A 7 5.06 -11.95 -6.74
C TYR A 7 5.66 -11.16 -7.92
N GLY A 8 6.96 -11.28 -8.16
CA GLY A 8 7.63 -10.70 -9.32
C GLY A 8 7.03 -11.18 -10.64
N THR A 9 6.83 -12.49 -10.80
CA THR A 9 6.16 -13.04 -11.99
C THR A 9 4.74 -12.52 -12.14
N LYS A 10 3.96 -12.46 -11.04
CA LYS A 10 2.59 -11.91 -11.04
C LYS A 10 2.55 -10.45 -11.49
N LEU A 11 3.47 -9.62 -11.00
CA LEU A 11 3.55 -8.22 -11.40
C LEU A 11 3.98 -8.09 -12.86
N GLY A 12 4.97 -8.87 -13.31
CA GLY A 12 5.44 -8.87 -14.69
C GLY A 12 4.33 -9.20 -15.69
N VAL A 13 3.58 -10.28 -15.45
CA VAL A 13 2.44 -10.66 -16.30
C VAL A 13 1.38 -9.55 -16.35
N LYS A 14 1.03 -8.97 -15.20
CA LYS A 14 0.07 -7.85 -15.14
C LYS A 14 0.58 -6.62 -15.88
N ALA A 15 1.87 -6.30 -15.80
CA ALA A 15 2.46 -5.16 -16.48
C ALA A 15 2.40 -5.32 -18.00
N VAL A 16 2.71 -6.51 -18.53
CA VAL A 16 2.65 -6.79 -19.98
C VAL A 16 1.20 -6.72 -20.48
N LEU A 17 0.24 -7.26 -19.72
CA LEU A 17 -1.18 -7.19 -20.05
C LEU A 17 -1.65 -5.73 -20.12
N TRP A 18 -1.39 -4.96 -19.07
CA TRP A 18 -1.73 -3.54 -19.01
C TRP A 18 -1.09 -2.74 -20.14
N MET A 19 0.19 -2.99 -20.45
CA MET A 19 0.88 -2.29 -21.53
C MET A 19 0.26 -2.62 -22.91
N SER A 20 -0.13 -3.87 -23.12
CA SER A 20 -0.79 -4.30 -24.37
C SER A 20 -2.15 -3.63 -24.55
N GLU A 21 -2.96 -3.59 -23.50
CA GLU A 21 -4.24 -2.88 -23.47
C GLU A 21 -4.02 -1.37 -23.73
N LYS A 22 -3.06 -0.78 -23.02
CA LYS A 22 -2.81 0.66 -23.13
C LYS A 22 -2.32 1.06 -24.51
N LEU A 23 -1.48 0.25 -25.16
CA LEU A 23 -1.03 0.46 -26.53
C LEU A 23 -2.19 0.49 -27.53
N GLN A 24 -3.18 -0.39 -27.37
CA GLN A 24 -4.38 -0.38 -28.20
C GLN A 24 -5.25 0.86 -27.98
N GLU A 25 -5.34 1.35 -26.74
CA GLU A 25 -6.11 2.56 -26.41
C GLU A 25 -5.51 3.84 -27.00
N VAL A 26 -4.18 3.97 -26.90
CA VAL A 26 -3.45 5.20 -27.30
C VAL A 26 -3.15 5.25 -28.79
N TYR A 27 -3.12 4.11 -29.49
CA TYR A 27 -2.82 4.05 -30.91
C TYR A 27 -4.06 4.35 -31.76
N ARG A 28 -4.04 5.45 -32.51
CA ARG A 28 -5.16 5.86 -33.38
C ARG A 28 -4.63 6.38 -34.71
N LYS A 29 -5.10 5.81 -35.82
CA LYS A 29 -4.83 6.27 -37.19
C LYS A 29 -3.32 6.48 -37.48
N GLY A 30 -2.46 5.54 -37.06
CA GLY A 30 -1.01 5.62 -37.30
C GLY A 30 -0.25 6.53 -36.35
N ARG A 31 -0.89 7.08 -35.31
CA ARG A 31 -0.27 7.96 -34.31
C ARG A 31 -0.56 7.48 -32.89
N VAL A 32 0.37 7.76 -31.98
CA VAL A 32 0.27 7.44 -30.55
C VAL A 32 -0.18 8.68 -29.78
N PHE A 33 -1.21 8.55 -28.96
CA PHE A 33 -1.76 9.62 -28.12
C PHE A 33 -1.71 9.21 -26.64
N ALA A 34 -0.56 9.44 -25.99
CA ALA A 34 -0.31 9.08 -24.58
C ALA A 34 -0.26 10.32 -23.67
N ASN A 35 -1.25 11.21 -23.79
CA ASN A 35 -1.26 12.51 -23.10
C ASN A 35 -1.86 12.44 -21.69
N SER A 36 -2.49 11.32 -21.33
CA SER A 36 -3.12 11.13 -20.04
C SER A 36 -2.07 10.74 -18.99
N GLY A 37 -2.21 11.27 -17.76
CA GLY A 37 -1.24 11.03 -16.68
C GLY A 37 -1.12 9.55 -16.25
N ASP A 38 -2.13 8.73 -16.57
CA ASP A 38 -2.11 7.27 -16.36
C ASP A 38 -1.22 6.53 -17.39
N SER A 39 -0.75 7.19 -18.45
CA SER A 39 0.18 6.62 -19.43
C SER A 39 1.54 6.29 -18.81
N ALA A 40 1.93 7.00 -17.75
CA ALA A 40 3.12 6.74 -16.96
C ALA A 40 2.73 6.39 -15.51
N CYS A 41 2.79 5.11 -15.18
CA CYS A 41 2.38 4.60 -13.88
C CYS A 41 3.38 3.56 -13.32
N VAL A 42 3.28 3.31 -12.02
CA VAL A 42 4.01 2.27 -11.31
C VAL A 42 3.02 1.19 -10.90
N ILE A 43 3.37 -0.08 -11.18
CA ILE A 43 2.63 -1.23 -10.69
C ILE A 43 3.09 -1.55 -9.26
N GLY A 44 2.14 -1.71 -8.34
CA GLY A 44 2.46 -2.01 -6.95
C GLY A 44 1.29 -2.59 -6.18
N LEU A 45 1.52 -2.85 -4.90
CA LEU A 45 0.48 -3.30 -3.97
C LEU A 45 -0.16 -2.10 -3.27
N ARG A 46 -1.48 -2.00 -3.33
CA ARG A 46 -2.27 -1.03 -2.58
C ARG A 46 -3.38 -1.76 -1.83
N LYS A 47 -3.36 -1.70 -0.49
CA LYS A 47 -4.36 -2.35 0.40
C LYS A 47 -4.69 -3.81 -0.01
N LYS A 48 -3.68 -4.61 -0.33
CA LYS A 48 -3.74 -6.03 -0.79
C LYS A 48 -4.11 -6.25 -2.27
N VAL A 49 -4.41 -5.22 -3.04
CA VAL A 49 -4.70 -5.32 -4.48
C VAL A 49 -3.51 -4.84 -5.30
N VAL A 50 -3.24 -5.49 -6.44
CA VAL A 50 -2.26 -4.99 -7.40
C VAL A 50 -2.91 -3.87 -8.20
N ALA A 51 -2.33 -2.67 -8.13
CA ALA A 51 -2.86 -1.47 -8.78
C ALA A 51 -1.76 -0.74 -9.56
N PHE A 52 -2.18 -0.03 -10.60
CA PHE A 52 -1.33 0.89 -11.36
C PHE A 52 -1.57 2.30 -10.83
N SER A 53 -0.52 2.95 -10.33
CA SER A 53 -0.60 4.29 -9.74
C SER A 53 0.15 5.29 -10.61
N PRO A 54 -0.49 6.36 -11.12
CA PRO A 54 0.18 7.39 -11.91
C PRO A 54 1.36 8.02 -11.15
N VAL A 55 2.46 8.29 -11.86
CA VAL A 55 3.65 8.91 -11.24
C VAL A 55 3.34 10.30 -10.67
N THR A 56 2.41 11.02 -11.29
CA THR A 56 1.94 12.34 -10.82
C THR A 56 1.25 12.28 -9.47
N GLU A 57 0.56 11.18 -9.15
CA GLU A 57 -0.07 10.97 -7.85
C GLU A 57 0.95 10.52 -6.80
N LEU A 58 1.85 9.60 -7.19
CA LEU A 58 2.94 9.14 -6.32
C LEU A 58 3.84 10.29 -5.89
N LYS A 59 4.01 11.30 -6.74
CA LYS A 59 4.80 12.49 -6.42
C LYS A 59 4.32 13.21 -5.15
N LYS A 60 3.02 13.19 -4.87
CA LYS A 60 2.42 13.89 -3.72
C LYS A 60 2.69 13.19 -2.39
N VAL A 61 2.98 11.89 -2.43
CA VAL A 61 3.12 11.03 -1.24
C VAL A 61 4.54 10.48 -1.07
N THR A 62 5.47 10.91 -1.92
CA THR A 62 6.87 10.46 -1.92
C THR A 62 7.80 11.65 -1.69
N ASP A 63 8.74 11.50 -0.77
CA ASP A 63 9.90 12.37 -0.64
C ASP A 63 10.99 11.87 -1.59
N PHE A 64 11.27 12.64 -2.65
CA PHE A 64 12.29 12.28 -3.64
C PHE A 64 13.71 12.62 -3.20
N GLU A 65 13.88 13.60 -2.32
CA GLU A 65 15.21 13.99 -1.83
C GLU A 65 15.80 12.85 -1.00
N HIS A 66 14.99 12.34 -0.07
CA HIS A 66 15.38 11.26 0.83
C HIS A 66 15.01 9.87 0.31
N ARG A 67 14.32 9.77 -0.83
CA ARG A 67 13.85 8.52 -1.47
C ARG A 67 12.98 7.65 -0.54
N LEU A 68 12.10 8.30 0.20
CA LEU A 68 11.23 7.66 1.21
C LEU A 68 9.77 8.05 0.97
N PRO A 69 8.80 7.23 1.40
CA PRO A 69 7.41 7.68 1.47
C PRO A 69 7.25 8.74 2.57
N GLN A 70 6.33 9.67 2.36
CA GLN A 70 5.96 10.69 3.35
C GLN A 70 5.37 10.05 4.62
N GLU A 71 4.56 9.00 4.45
CA GLU A 71 3.99 8.23 5.55
C GLU A 71 4.71 6.88 5.70
N GLN A 72 5.32 6.63 6.86
CA GLN A 72 6.03 5.39 7.19
C GLN A 72 5.22 4.55 8.18
N TRP A 73 4.15 3.92 7.70
CA TRP A 73 3.17 3.18 8.53
C TRP A 73 3.81 2.12 9.43
N TRP A 74 4.91 1.50 9.01
CA TRP A 74 5.58 0.44 9.77
C TRP A 74 6.31 0.96 11.02
N LEU A 75 6.59 2.26 11.13
CA LEU A 75 7.18 2.83 12.34
C LEU A 75 6.26 2.67 13.55
N ASN A 76 4.94 2.62 13.34
CA ASN A 76 3.96 2.36 14.39
C ASN A 76 4.14 0.96 15.02
N LEU A 77 4.73 0.00 14.29
CA LEU A 77 5.03 -1.33 14.82
C LEU A 77 6.19 -1.32 15.82
N ARG A 78 7.03 -0.28 15.83
CA ARG A 78 8.22 -0.19 16.70
C ARG A 78 7.87 -0.33 18.17
N LEU A 79 6.76 0.27 18.62
CA LEU A 79 6.32 0.18 20.02
C LEU A 79 5.92 -1.26 20.38
N MET A 80 5.12 -1.91 19.53
CA MET A 80 4.73 -3.31 19.71
C MET A 80 5.94 -4.24 19.75
N LEU A 81 6.92 -4.03 18.86
CA LEU A 81 8.15 -4.82 18.84
C LEU A 81 8.96 -4.67 20.14
N LYS A 82 9.02 -3.46 20.72
CA LYS A 82 9.69 -3.22 22.02
C LYS A 82 8.99 -3.95 23.17
N MET A 83 7.66 -3.97 23.18
CA MET A 83 6.88 -4.72 24.17
C MET A 83 7.14 -6.22 24.06
N LEU A 84 7.07 -6.76 22.84
CA LEU A 84 7.30 -8.18 22.57
C LEU A 84 8.72 -8.63 22.92
N ALA A 85 9.71 -7.75 22.77
CA ALA A 85 11.10 -8.00 23.15
C ALA A 85 11.42 -7.66 24.62
N ASN A 86 10.41 -7.36 25.44
CA ASN A 86 10.54 -7.01 26.87
C ASN A 86 11.54 -5.88 27.16
N TYR A 87 11.60 -4.86 26.29
CA TYR A 87 12.39 -3.66 26.56
C TYR A 87 11.75 -2.84 27.69
N GLN A 88 12.58 -2.30 28.57
CA GLN A 88 12.15 -1.28 29.53
C GLN A 88 11.77 -0.02 28.75
N ILE A 89 10.46 0.26 28.65
CA ILE A 89 9.92 1.44 27.96
C ILE A 89 9.04 2.23 28.92
N SER A 90 9.16 3.55 28.90
CA SER A 90 8.21 4.44 29.59
C SER A 90 6.92 4.51 28.79
N LEU A 91 5.87 3.84 29.27
CA LEU A 91 4.50 3.91 28.71
C LEU A 91 3.75 5.18 29.14
N THR A 92 4.44 6.25 29.52
CA THR A 92 3.84 7.45 30.13
C THR A 92 2.89 8.22 29.19
N GLU A 93 2.94 7.97 27.88
CA GLU A 93 1.96 8.49 26.89
C GLU A 93 0.92 7.45 26.46
N TYR A 94 0.94 6.23 27.02
CA TYR A 94 -0.10 5.24 26.78
C TYR A 94 -1.39 5.74 27.43
N ILE A 95 -2.30 6.27 26.61
CA ILE A 95 -3.67 6.50 27.03
C ILE A 95 -4.19 5.12 27.44
N SER A 96 -4.43 4.94 28.74
CA SER A 96 -5.09 3.77 29.28
C SER A 96 -6.52 3.74 28.72
N GLY A 97 -6.68 3.29 27.49
CA GLY A 97 -7.97 2.82 26.99
C GLY A 97 -8.43 1.76 27.98
N THR A 98 -9.67 1.88 28.45
CA THR A 98 -10.27 0.88 29.32
C THR A 98 -10.12 -0.49 28.64
N MET A 99 -9.31 -1.38 29.24
CA MET A 99 -9.18 -2.75 28.77
C MET A 99 -10.48 -3.48 29.10
N GLU A 100 -11.46 -3.39 28.21
CA GLU A 100 -12.67 -4.19 28.34
C GLU A 100 -12.38 -5.60 27.83
N HIS A 101 -12.62 -6.58 28.68
CA HIS A 101 -12.51 -7.99 28.30
C HIS A 101 -13.58 -8.30 27.25
N VAL A 102 -13.17 -8.46 25.99
CA VAL A 102 -14.07 -8.82 24.88
C VAL A 102 -14.60 -10.23 25.14
N THR A 103 -15.87 -10.34 25.52
CA THR A 103 -16.56 -11.63 25.64
C THR A 103 -17.28 -11.93 24.32
N ARG A 104 -17.58 -13.20 24.03
CA ARG A 104 -18.29 -13.61 22.80
C ARG A 104 -19.61 -12.84 22.57
N ARG A 105 -20.22 -12.29 23.64
CA ARG A 105 -21.44 -11.48 23.61
C ARG A 105 -21.24 -10.05 23.12
N THR A 106 -20.06 -9.45 23.28
CA THR A 106 -19.79 -8.06 22.86
C THR A 106 -19.46 -7.95 21.37
N LEU A 107 -18.99 -9.03 20.73
CA LEU A 107 -18.76 -9.11 19.28
C LEU A 107 -20.06 -9.20 18.46
N SER A 108 -21.15 -9.68 19.07
CA SER A 108 -22.45 -9.89 18.43
C SER A 108 -23.36 -8.65 18.44
N ILE A 109 -22.89 -7.51 18.95
CA ILE A 109 -23.60 -6.23 18.83
C ILE A 109 -23.04 -5.53 17.59
N GLU A 110 -23.48 -5.98 16.41
CA GLU A 110 -23.52 -5.09 15.26
C GLU A 110 -24.52 -3.97 15.60
N LYS A 111 -24.01 -2.81 16.02
CA LYS A 111 -24.76 -1.57 15.78
C LYS A 111 -24.55 -1.24 14.32
N GLY A 112 -25.54 -1.63 13.52
CA GLY A 112 -25.60 -1.30 12.10
C GLY A 112 -25.37 0.19 11.87
N PHE A 113 -24.46 0.46 10.93
CA PHE A 113 -24.42 1.62 10.07
C PHE A 113 -23.90 1.15 8.71
#